data_AF-A0A960LTU2-F1
#
_entry.id   AF-A0A960LTU2-F1
#
_cell.length_a   1.000
_cell.length_b   1.000
_cell.length_c   1.000
_cell.angle_alpha   90.00
_cell.angle_beta   90.00
_cell.angle_gamma   90.00
#
_symmetry.space_group_name_H-M   'P 1'
#
loop_
_entity.id
_entity.type
_entity.pdbx_description
1 polymer ?
#
loop_
_entity_poly.entity_id
_entity_poly.type
_entity_poly.pdbx_seq_one_letter_code
_entity_poly.pdbx_strand_id
1 'polypeptide(L)'
;WRKIQRAKRKLIDRSKRRIRDLRHKATTKVVDFCKENNVSKVFVGNPDGVRSKNTGRKHNQRLAGWEYGKDWEYLKYKTKQAGIESFNGSERGTSSHCPDCGLRKKVKGRWWKCTKCTFECHRDIVGALNMFPLAFDTKVAAPKDITYLRILQRRSSSSLGTGQSCLNVCMESSQPLVGVAQATGHRHTAV
;
A
#
# COMPACT_ATOMS: atom_id res chain seq x y z
N TRP A 1 24.36 -6.09 -36.96
CA TRP A 1 23.12 -5.49 -36.44
C TRP A 1 22.08 -6.50 -35.88
N ARG A 2 21.67 -7.55 -36.62
CA ARG A 2 20.64 -8.54 -36.18
C ARG A 2 20.95 -9.24 -34.83
N LYS A 3 22.21 -9.63 -34.59
CA LYS A 3 22.65 -10.29 -33.34
C LYS A 3 22.43 -9.40 -32.11
N ILE A 4 22.77 -8.12 -32.20
CA ILE A 4 22.59 -7.12 -31.11
C ILE A 4 21.10 -6.93 -30.79
N GLN A 5 20.26 -6.81 -31.81
CA GLN A 5 18.80 -6.69 -31.62
C GLN A 5 18.19 -7.94 -30.97
N ARG A 6 18.69 -9.13 -31.29
CA ARG A 6 18.26 -10.39 -30.65
C ARG A 6 18.68 -10.44 -29.17
N ALA A 7 19.92 -10.04 -28.87
CA ALA A 7 20.41 -9.97 -27.50
C ALA A 7 19.60 -8.97 -26.65
N LYS A 8 19.32 -7.78 -27.21
CA LYS A 8 18.47 -6.76 -26.57
C LYS A 8 17.08 -7.29 -26.25
N ARG A 9 16.41 -7.94 -27.22
CA ARG A 9 15.09 -8.56 -27.02
C ARG A 9 15.12 -9.60 -25.90
N LYS A 10 16.10 -10.51 -25.93
CA LYS A 10 16.28 -11.55 -24.90
C LYS A 10 16.41 -10.97 -23.48
N LEU A 11 17.13 -9.85 -23.33
CA LEU A 11 17.27 -9.15 -22.06
C LEU A 11 15.96 -8.51 -21.60
N ILE A 12 15.25 -7.81 -22.50
CA ILE A 12 13.94 -7.20 -22.21
C ILE A 12 12.94 -8.27 -21.78
N ASP A 13 12.86 -9.39 -22.50
CA ASP A 13 11.92 -10.48 -22.21
C ASP A 13 12.25 -11.18 -20.89
N ARG A 14 13.53 -11.28 -20.53
CA ARG A 14 13.96 -11.78 -19.22
C ARG A 14 13.51 -10.83 -18.11
N SER A 15 13.69 -9.52 -18.27
CA SER A 15 13.24 -8.52 -17.30
C SER A 15 11.71 -8.52 -17.15
N LYS A 16 10.97 -8.56 -18.26
CA LYS A 16 9.49 -8.67 -18.26
C LYS A 16 9.01 -9.90 -17.49
N ARG A 17 9.63 -11.06 -17.73
CA ARG A 17 9.29 -12.30 -17.02
C ARG A 17 9.56 -12.19 -15.51
N ARG A 18 10.68 -11.60 -15.11
CA ARG A 18 11.00 -11.37 -13.68
C ARG A 18 10.01 -10.42 -13.01
N ILE A 19 9.69 -9.30 -13.65
CA ILE A 19 8.71 -8.33 -13.12
C ILE A 19 7.35 -9.00 -12.95
N ARG A 20 6.91 -9.77 -13.96
CA ARG A 20 5.66 -10.54 -13.89
C ARG A 20 5.66 -11.54 -12.73
N ASP A 21 6.74 -12.32 -12.58
CA ASP A 21 6.90 -13.27 -11.46
C ASP A 21 6.83 -12.58 -10.10
N LEU A 22 7.55 -11.47 -9.93
CA LEU A 22 7.51 -10.69 -8.69
C LEU A 22 6.10 -10.15 -8.40
N ARG A 23 5.39 -9.67 -9.41
CA ARG A 23 4.02 -9.16 -9.29
C ARG A 23 3.05 -10.24 -8.86
N HIS A 24 3.15 -11.45 -9.44
CA HIS A 24 2.34 -12.58 -8.99
C HIS A 24 2.65 -12.92 -7.53
N LYS A 25 3.93 -13.03 -7.16
CA LYS A 25 4.29 -13.35 -5.77
C LYS A 25 3.83 -12.27 -4.79
N ALA A 26 3.95 -10.99 -5.16
CA ALA A 26 3.45 -9.85 -4.38
C ALA A 26 1.96 -9.97 -4.09
N THR A 27 1.17 -10.09 -5.15
CA THR A 27 -0.29 -10.12 -5.07
C THR A 27 -0.81 -11.37 -4.38
N THR A 28 -0.13 -12.52 -4.55
CA THR A 28 -0.45 -13.74 -3.78
C THR A 28 -0.22 -13.50 -2.29
N LYS A 29 0.94 -12.97 -1.88
CA LYS A 29 1.20 -12.67 -0.46
C LYS A 29 0.19 -11.71 0.17
N VAL A 30 -0.26 -10.70 -0.58
CA VAL A 30 -1.31 -9.79 -0.11
C VAL A 30 -2.62 -10.53 0.13
N VAL A 31 -3.03 -11.38 -0.82
CA VAL A 31 -4.28 -12.16 -0.69
C VAL A 31 -4.19 -13.19 0.43
N ASP A 32 -3.05 -13.86 0.58
CA ASP A 32 -2.81 -14.83 1.65
C ASP A 32 -2.90 -14.14 3.03
N PHE A 33 -2.26 -12.97 3.18
CA PHE A 33 -2.39 -12.15 4.38
C PHE A 33 -3.85 -11.78 4.68
N CYS A 34 -4.61 -11.36 3.65
CA CYS A 34 -6.03 -11.04 3.82
C CYS A 34 -6.85 -12.26 4.26
N LYS A 35 -6.56 -13.46 3.73
CA LYS A 35 -7.23 -14.71 4.13
C LYS A 35 -6.92 -15.08 5.57
N GLU A 36 -5.65 -15.04 5.96
CA GLU A 36 -5.20 -15.35 7.33
C GLU A 36 -5.85 -14.43 8.36
N ASN A 37 -6.12 -13.17 8.00
CA ASN A 37 -6.74 -12.17 8.86
C ASN A 37 -8.26 -12.02 8.64
N ASN A 38 -8.91 -12.91 7.88
CA ASN A 38 -10.35 -12.88 7.60
C ASN A 38 -10.86 -11.53 7.06
N VAL A 39 -10.08 -10.88 6.18
CA VAL A 39 -10.45 -9.61 5.56
C VAL A 39 -11.47 -9.84 4.45
N SER A 40 -12.63 -9.19 4.56
CA SER A 40 -13.73 -9.31 3.59
C SER A 40 -13.60 -8.36 2.39
N LYS A 41 -13.07 -7.15 2.61
CA LYS A 41 -13.00 -6.08 1.60
C LYS A 41 -11.62 -5.46 1.54
N VAL A 42 -11.11 -5.22 0.33
CA VAL A 42 -9.81 -4.60 0.07
C VAL A 42 -9.99 -3.37 -0.81
N PHE A 43 -9.53 -2.23 -0.31
CA PHE A 43 -9.49 -0.98 -1.05
C PHE A 43 -8.07 -0.68 -1.56
N VAL A 44 -7.95 -0.26 -2.82
CA VAL A 44 -6.66 0.05 -3.44
C VAL A 44 -6.66 1.47 -3.99
N GLY A 45 -5.63 2.22 -3.63
CA GLY A 45 -5.42 3.56 -4.17
C GLY A 45 -5.05 3.53 -5.64
N ASN A 46 -5.78 4.35 -6.41
CA ASN A 46 -5.49 4.60 -7.80
C ASN A 46 -4.68 5.92 -7.93
N PRO A 47 -3.39 5.86 -8.30
CA PRO A 47 -2.55 7.01 -8.51
C PRO A 47 -2.76 7.65 -9.90
N ASP A 48 -3.89 7.41 -10.55
CA ASP A 48 -4.19 7.99 -11.86
C ASP A 48 -3.99 9.52 -11.88
N GLY A 49 -3.43 10.00 -12.98
CA GLY A 49 -3.05 11.40 -13.16
C GLY A 49 -1.60 11.74 -12.77
N VAL A 50 -0.86 10.88 -12.05
CA VAL A 50 0.57 11.15 -11.75
C VAL A 50 1.44 11.28 -13.00
N ARG A 51 1.08 10.58 -14.08
CA ARG A 51 1.82 10.62 -15.36
C ARG A 51 1.52 11.85 -16.22
N SER A 52 0.46 12.60 -15.93
CA SER A 52 0.05 13.76 -16.73
C SER A 52 1.02 14.94 -16.60
N LYS A 53 1.78 15.01 -15.51
CA LYS A 53 2.66 16.14 -15.21
C LYS A 53 4.05 15.90 -15.75
N ASN A 54 4.54 16.84 -16.56
CA ASN A 54 5.93 16.83 -17.01
C ASN A 54 6.86 17.27 -15.86
N THR A 55 7.46 16.30 -15.17
CA THR A 55 8.36 16.55 -14.02
C THR A 55 9.83 16.28 -14.38
N GLY A 56 10.16 16.32 -15.68
CA GLY A 56 11.50 16.11 -16.22
C GLY A 56 11.78 14.69 -16.69
N ARG A 57 12.73 14.58 -17.65
CA ARG A 57 13.03 13.34 -18.41
C ARG A 57 13.26 12.11 -17.53
N LYS A 58 14.11 12.21 -16.50
CA LYS A 58 14.46 11.08 -15.61
C LYS A 58 13.26 10.60 -14.80
N HIS A 59 12.43 11.52 -14.31
CA HIS A 59 11.24 11.17 -13.52
C HIS A 59 10.16 10.53 -14.39
N ASN A 60 9.88 11.14 -15.54
CA ASN A 60 8.88 10.63 -16.48
C ASN A 60 9.25 9.23 -16.99
N GLN A 61 10.54 8.95 -17.25
CA GLN A 61 11.00 7.63 -17.65
C GLN A 61 10.73 6.56 -16.57
N ARG A 62 10.92 6.89 -15.28
CA ARG A 62 10.60 5.97 -14.18
C ARG A 62 9.09 5.70 -14.10
N LEU A 63 8.28 6.75 -14.19
CA LEU A 63 6.81 6.64 -14.18
C LEU A 63 6.26 5.86 -15.37
N ALA A 64 6.88 5.99 -16.55
CA ALA A 64 6.50 5.25 -17.74
C ALA A 64 6.73 3.73 -17.59
N GLY A 65 7.73 3.32 -16.81
CA GLY A 65 7.97 1.92 -16.49
C GLY A 65 7.08 1.34 -15.39
N TRP A 66 6.39 2.18 -14.61
CA TRP A 66 5.58 1.73 -13.48
C TRP A 66 4.18 1.31 -13.92
N GLU A 67 3.94 0.01 -14.13
CA GLU A 67 2.67 -0.53 -14.63
C GLU A 67 1.60 -0.79 -13.54
N TYR A 68 1.22 0.23 -12.76
CA TYR A 68 0.26 0.08 -11.65
C TYR A 68 -1.09 -0.54 -12.04
N GLY A 69 -1.58 -0.28 -13.27
CA GLY A 69 -2.82 -0.88 -13.76
C GLY A 69 -2.76 -2.41 -13.85
N LYS A 70 -1.59 -2.97 -14.17
CA LYS A 70 -1.40 -4.42 -14.13
C LYS A 70 -1.41 -4.92 -12.70
N ASP A 71 -0.71 -4.25 -11.78
CA ASP A 71 -0.70 -4.64 -10.35
C ASP A 71 -2.13 -4.76 -9.81
N TRP A 72 -3.00 -3.79 -10.15
CA TRP A 72 -4.43 -3.83 -9.84
C TRP A 72 -5.16 -5.03 -10.47
N GLU A 73 -4.96 -5.28 -11.77
CA GLU A 73 -5.58 -6.43 -12.45
C GLU A 73 -5.23 -7.76 -11.77
N TYR A 74 -3.95 -7.97 -11.42
CA TYR A 74 -3.52 -9.18 -10.71
C TYR A 74 -4.16 -9.30 -9.33
N LEU A 75 -4.28 -8.19 -8.61
CA LEU A 75 -4.89 -8.19 -7.29
C LEU A 75 -6.41 -8.44 -7.38
N LYS A 76 -7.09 -7.83 -8.35
CA LYS A 76 -8.53 -7.95 -8.57
C LYS A 76 -8.95 -9.39 -8.86
N TYR A 77 -8.27 -10.08 -9.77
CA TYR A 77 -8.67 -11.47 -10.08
C TYR A 77 -8.37 -12.42 -8.92
N LYS A 78 -7.26 -12.24 -8.19
CA LYS A 78 -6.89 -13.12 -7.08
C LYS A 78 -7.77 -12.93 -5.86
N THR A 79 -8.12 -11.68 -5.54
CA THR A 79 -9.10 -11.38 -4.48
C THR A 79 -10.46 -11.98 -4.83
N LYS A 80 -10.91 -11.83 -6.08
CA LYS A 80 -12.13 -12.48 -6.57
C LYS A 80 -12.09 -14.00 -6.41
N GLN A 81 -10.99 -14.65 -6.77
CA GLN A 81 -10.80 -16.10 -6.57
C GLN A 81 -10.79 -16.51 -5.09
N ALA A 82 -10.39 -15.61 -4.20
CA ALA A 82 -10.39 -15.80 -2.76
C ALA A 82 -11.74 -15.48 -2.09
N GLY A 83 -12.74 -15.02 -2.83
CA GLY A 83 -14.02 -14.56 -2.26
C GLY A 83 -13.93 -13.21 -1.55
N ILE A 84 -12.88 -12.42 -1.81
CA ILE A 84 -12.64 -11.11 -1.20
C ILE A 84 -13.11 -10.02 -2.18
N GLU A 85 -13.92 -9.09 -1.71
CA GLU A 85 -14.37 -7.95 -2.51
C GLU A 85 -13.21 -6.94 -2.66
N SER A 86 -12.94 -6.49 -3.88
CA SER A 86 -11.91 -5.47 -4.12
C SER A 86 -12.41 -4.35 -5.02
N PHE A 87 -12.10 -3.12 -4.62
CA PHE A 87 -12.42 -1.90 -5.36
C PHE A 87 -11.29 -0.88 -5.28
N ASN A 88 -11.27 0.06 -6.22
CA ASN A 88 -10.25 1.10 -6.32
C ASN A 88 -10.87 2.50 -6.28
N GLY A 89 -10.11 3.48 -5.79
CA GLY A 89 -10.55 4.87 -5.69
C GLY A 89 -9.37 5.84 -5.77
N SER A 90 -9.66 7.13 -5.97
CA SER A 90 -8.59 8.13 -6.11
C SER A 90 -7.78 8.28 -4.82
N GLU A 91 -6.44 8.16 -4.93
CA GLU A 91 -5.53 8.42 -3.81
C GLU A 91 -5.11 9.91 -3.73
N ARG A 92 -5.68 10.78 -4.57
CA ARG A 92 -5.14 12.14 -4.75
C ARG A 92 -5.15 12.93 -3.44
N GLY A 93 -3.96 13.25 -2.95
CA GLY A 93 -3.75 14.11 -1.79
C GLY A 93 -3.80 13.40 -0.44
N THR A 94 -4.07 12.10 -0.37
CA THR A 94 -4.21 11.35 0.90
C THR A 94 -2.91 11.39 1.70
N SER A 95 -1.75 11.20 1.07
CA SER A 95 -0.44 11.22 1.74
C SER A 95 0.06 12.60 2.18
N SER A 96 -0.69 13.67 1.90
CA SER A 96 -0.32 15.06 2.23
C SER A 96 -1.14 15.66 3.38
N HIS A 97 -2.18 14.96 3.86
CA HIS A 97 -3.03 15.41 4.96
C HIS A 97 -2.71 14.66 6.25
N CYS A 98 -2.81 15.35 7.38
CA CYS A 98 -2.74 14.72 8.69
C CYS A 98 -4.03 13.92 8.94
N PRO A 99 -3.96 12.62 9.30
CA PRO A 99 -5.15 11.82 9.62
C PRO A 99 -5.90 12.34 10.85
N ASP A 100 -5.18 12.96 11.77
CA ASP A 100 -5.70 13.44 13.03
C ASP A 100 -6.32 14.85 12.88
N CYS A 101 -5.50 15.85 12.61
CA CYS A 101 -5.91 17.26 12.59
C CYS A 101 -6.25 17.85 11.20
N GLY A 102 -6.14 17.07 10.12
CA GLY A 102 -6.47 17.50 8.75
C GLY A 102 -5.46 18.47 8.09
N LEU A 103 -4.38 18.86 8.77
CA LEU A 103 -3.38 19.78 8.21
C LEU A 103 -2.80 19.23 6.90
N ARG A 104 -2.91 20.02 5.83
CA ARG A 104 -2.29 19.72 4.53
C ARG A 104 -0.89 20.32 4.47
N LYS A 105 0.11 19.51 4.13
CA LYS A 105 1.46 20.03 3.83
C LYS A 105 2.21 19.21 2.78
N LYS A 106 3.18 19.85 2.15
CA LYS A 106 4.13 19.18 1.26
C LYS A 106 5.24 18.52 2.09
N VAL A 107 5.19 17.22 2.22
CA VAL A 107 6.17 16.45 3.01
C VAL A 107 7.42 16.15 2.17
N LYS A 108 8.61 16.26 2.77
CA LYS A 108 9.89 15.80 2.20
C LYS A 108 10.32 14.51 2.92
N GLY A 109 10.77 13.48 2.19
CA GLY A 109 11.22 12.19 2.77
C GLY A 109 10.10 11.17 3.04
N ARG A 110 10.40 10.08 3.76
CA ARG A 110 9.43 8.99 4.01
C ARG A 110 8.61 9.15 5.28
N TRP A 111 9.08 9.96 6.22
CA TRP A 111 8.39 10.24 7.48
C TRP A 111 7.45 11.42 7.35
N TRP A 112 6.27 11.29 7.92
CA TRP A 112 5.28 12.34 8.05
C TRP A 112 5.26 12.78 9.52
N LYS A 113 5.52 14.06 9.79
CA LYS A 113 5.47 14.67 11.13
C LYS A 113 4.49 15.82 11.14
N CYS A 114 3.57 15.97 12.08
CA CYS A 114 2.66 17.12 12.07
C CYS A 114 3.39 18.36 12.62
N THR A 115 2.96 19.54 12.18
CA THR A 115 3.37 20.81 12.83
C THR A 115 2.27 21.38 13.71
N LYS A 116 1.03 20.87 13.60
CA LYS A 116 -0.13 21.32 14.37
C LYS A 116 -0.48 20.38 15.53
N CYS A 117 -0.25 19.08 15.38
CA CYS A 117 -0.44 18.07 16.43
C CYS A 117 0.85 17.25 16.65
N THR A 118 0.80 16.22 17.49
CA THR A 118 1.93 15.34 17.82
C THR A 118 2.05 14.12 16.91
N PHE A 119 1.18 13.99 15.91
CA PHE A 119 1.14 12.80 15.04
C PHE A 119 2.41 12.66 14.18
N GLU A 120 3.05 11.49 14.27
CA GLU A 120 4.18 11.06 13.43
C GLU A 120 3.97 9.62 12.93
N CYS A 121 4.17 9.38 11.63
CA CYS A 121 4.08 8.04 11.06
C CYS A 121 4.80 7.95 9.70
N HIS A 122 4.99 6.73 9.19
CA HIS A 122 5.46 6.53 7.81
C HIS A 122 4.40 7.03 6.81
N ARG A 123 4.85 7.72 5.75
CA ARG A 123 3.95 8.37 4.78
C ARG A 123 2.99 7.40 4.10
N ASP A 124 3.44 6.19 3.79
CA ASP A 124 2.59 5.18 3.13
C ASP A 124 1.41 4.79 4.03
N ILE A 125 1.61 4.77 5.35
CA ILE A 125 0.56 4.50 6.34
C ILE A 125 -0.36 5.70 6.47
N VAL A 126 0.17 6.93 6.46
CA VAL A 126 -0.66 8.14 6.42
C VAL A 126 -1.58 8.14 5.21
N GLY A 127 -1.06 7.74 4.04
CA GLY A 127 -1.87 7.52 2.84
C GLY A 127 -2.99 6.52 3.10
N ALA A 128 -2.66 5.32 3.58
CA ALA A 128 -3.63 4.26 3.87
C ALA A 128 -4.70 4.68 4.91
N LEU A 129 -4.30 5.33 6.00
CA LEU A 129 -5.20 5.82 7.05
C LEU A 129 -6.18 6.86 6.53
N ASN A 130 -5.74 7.74 5.64
CA ASN A 130 -6.62 8.73 5.01
C ASN A 130 -7.50 8.12 3.91
N MET A 131 -7.08 7.01 3.30
CA MET A 131 -7.86 6.28 2.31
C MET A 131 -8.98 5.44 2.93
N PHE A 132 -8.76 4.91 4.12
CA PHE A 132 -9.74 4.07 4.82
C PHE A 132 -11.11 4.76 5.02
N PRO A 133 -11.20 6.00 5.54
CA PRO A 133 -12.50 6.69 5.67
C PRO A 133 -13.14 7.01 4.31
N LEU A 134 -12.36 7.18 3.24
CA LEU A 134 -12.93 7.38 1.89
C LEU A 134 -13.61 6.12 1.33
N ALA A 135 -13.25 4.95 1.86
CA ALA A 135 -13.74 3.66 1.39
C ALA A 135 -14.81 3.04 2.29
N PHE A 136 -14.73 3.30 3.60
CA PHE A 136 -15.54 2.63 4.63
C PHE A 136 -16.22 3.60 5.60
N ASP A 137 -16.14 4.92 5.36
CA ASP A 137 -16.73 5.98 6.19
C ASP A 137 -16.35 5.91 7.69
N THR A 138 -15.26 5.20 8.01
CA THR A 138 -14.81 4.94 9.37
C THR A 138 -13.39 5.42 9.54
N LYS A 139 -13.05 5.99 10.70
CA LYS A 139 -11.68 6.37 11.04
C LYS A 139 -10.98 5.23 11.77
N VAL A 140 -9.75 4.95 11.40
CA VAL A 140 -8.91 3.91 12.03
C VAL A 140 -7.70 4.56 12.68
N ALA A 141 -7.31 4.07 13.85
CA ALA A 141 -6.10 4.52 14.53
C ALA A 141 -4.84 4.03 13.79
N ALA A 142 -3.74 4.77 13.92
CA ALA A 142 -2.47 4.34 13.36
C ALA A 142 -2.00 3.03 14.02
N PRO A 143 -1.46 2.07 13.24
CA PRO A 143 -0.91 0.84 13.80
C PRO A 143 0.34 1.15 14.64
N LYS A 144 0.51 0.41 15.74
CA LYS A 144 1.68 0.52 16.62
C LYS A 144 2.91 -0.13 15.98
N ASP A 145 2.73 -1.31 15.42
CA ASP A 145 3.78 -2.12 14.79
C ASP A 145 3.58 -2.24 13.28
N ILE A 146 4.66 -2.06 12.53
CA ILE A 146 4.64 -2.03 11.06
C ILE A 146 5.58 -3.10 10.52
N THR A 147 4.98 -4.13 9.92
CA THR A 147 5.73 -5.22 9.28
C THR A 147 5.59 -5.14 7.77
N TYR A 148 6.70 -4.96 7.06
CA TYR A 148 6.71 -4.96 5.59
C TYR A 148 6.79 -6.40 5.07
N LEU A 149 5.74 -6.87 4.41
CA LEU A 149 5.73 -8.16 3.72
C LEU A 149 6.66 -8.12 2.50
N ARG A 150 7.86 -8.69 2.64
CA ARG A 150 8.86 -8.74 1.56
C ARG A 150 8.66 -9.98 0.69
N ILE A 151 8.63 -9.79 -0.63
CA ILE A 151 8.50 -10.88 -1.60
C ILE A 151 9.78 -11.71 -1.68
N LEU A 152 10.92 -11.02 -1.75
CA LEU A 152 12.24 -11.63 -1.82
C LEU A 152 12.86 -11.60 -0.42
N GLN A 153 13.31 -12.77 0.06
CA GLN A 153 14.21 -12.82 1.20
C GLN A 153 15.50 -12.09 0.83
N ARG A 154 16.02 -11.25 1.72
CA ARG A 154 17.33 -10.63 1.54
C ARG A 154 18.33 -11.77 1.44
N ARG A 155 18.95 -11.97 0.27
CA ARG A 155 20.27 -12.60 0.25
C ARG A 155 21.16 -11.68 1.08
N SER A 156 21.82 -12.23 2.10
CA SER A 156 22.78 -11.55 2.94
C SER A 156 23.99 -11.13 2.10
N SER A 157 23.85 -10.06 1.31
CA SER A 157 24.96 -9.30 0.71
C SER A 157 24.44 -8.13 -0.13
N SER A 158 25.16 -7.02 0.02
CA SER A 158 25.10 -5.75 -0.71
C SER A 158 23.97 -4.76 -0.34
N SER A 159 24.44 -3.66 0.23
CA SER A 159 23.75 -2.46 0.66
C SER A 159 22.95 -1.78 -0.45
N LEU A 160 21.67 -1.54 -0.19
CA LEU A 160 20.91 -0.45 -0.78
C LEU A 160 20.20 0.30 0.36
N GLY A 161 20.93 1.23 0.96
CA GLY A 161 20.46 2.46 1.61
C GLY A 161 19.08 2.47 2.29
N THR A 162 18.76 1.44 3.07
CA THR A 162 17.69 1.53 4.07
C THR A 162 18.39 1.22 5.38
N GLY A 163 18.89 2.27 6.04
CA GLY A 163 19.55 2.16 7.33
C GLY A 163 18.66 1.42 8.31
N GLN A 164 19.24 0.52 9.08
CA GLN A 164 18.60 -0.27 10.13
C GLN A 164 18.12 0.56 11.34
N SER A 165 17.92 1.87 11.21
CA SER A 165 17.41 2.72 12.29
C SER A 165 15.89 2.69 12.43
N CYS A 166 15.17 1.87 11.65
CA CYS A 166 13.71 1.89 11.59
C CYS A 166 12.99 1.01 12.62
N LEU A 167 13.69 0.46 13.62
CA LEU A 167 13.09 -0.56 14.48
C LEU A 167 12.47 -0.08 15.78
N ASN A 168 12.66 1.17 16.20
CA ASN A 168 11.95 1.68 17.37
C ASN A 168 11.85 3.20 17.26
N VAL A 169 10.62 3.73 17.23
CA VAL A 169 10.13 4.91 17.97
C VAL A 169 8.73 5.21 17.42
N CYS A 170 7.71 4.79 18.16
CA CYS A 170 6.43 5.50 18.24
C CYS A 170 6.11 5.50 19.74
N MET A 171 6.54 6.57 20.42
CA MET A 171 6.23 6.80 21.83
C MET A 171 4.78 7.29 21.99
N GLU A 172 4.22 6.95 23.15
CA GLU A 172 2.84 7.10 23.59
C GLU A 172 2.33 8.54 23.74
N SER A 173 1.00 8.68 23.58
CA SER A 173 0.05 9.54 24.33
C SER A 173 -1.31 9.48 23.58
N SER A 174 -2.49 9.23 24.13
CA SER A 174 -2.99 9.02 25.49
C SER A 174 -4.40 8.36 25.41
N GLN A 175 -4.61 7.31 26.21
CA GLN A 175 -5.83 6.81 26.88
C GLN A 175 -7.16 6.48 26.14
N PRO A 176 -7.93 5.50 26.69
CA PRO A 176 -9.02 4.80 26.01
C PRO A 176 -10.38 5.46 26.28
N LEU A 177 -11.31 5.38 25.32
CA LEU A 177 -12.72 5.55 25.61
C LEU A 177 -13.45 4.20 25.49
N VAL A 178 -14.04 3.87 26.63
CA VAL A 178 -14.88 2.74 26.97
C VAL A 178 -16.23 2.81 26.24
N GLY A 179 -16.70 1.66 25.78
CA GLY A 179 -18.12 1.32 25.67
C GLY A 179 -18.81 1.71 24.36
N VAL A 180 -19.34 0.73 23.62
CA VAL A 180 -20.79 0.46 23.58
C VAL A 180 -21.04 -1.01 23.21
N ALA A 181 -21.68 -1.70 24.16
CA ALA A 181 -22.66 -2.78 24.09
C ALA A 181 -22.45 -4.02 23.18
N GLN A 182 -22.39 -5.16 23.86
CA GLN A 182 -22.87 -6.45 23.37
C GLN A 182 -24.38 -6.39 23.06
N ALA A 183 -24.80 -7.02 21.97
CA ALA A 183 -26.14 -7.57 21.83
C ALA A 183 -26.10 -8.82 20.94
N THR A 184 -26.15 -10.00 21.59
CA THR A 184 -27.12 -11.09 21.33
C THR A 184 -27.78 -11.07 19.94
N GLY A 185 -27.55 -11.99 19.01
CA GLY A 185 -27.62 -13.43 19.18
C GLY A 185 -29.06 -13.93 19.07
N HIS A 186 -29.73 -13.79 17.92
CA HIS A 186 -31.01 -14.49 17.64
C HIS A 186 -30.95 -15.25 16.32
N ARG A 187 -30.98 -16.58 16.45
CA ARG A 187 -31.34 -17.54 15.41
C ARG A 187 -32.87 -17.53 15.33
N HIS A 188 -33.43 -17.43 14.14
CA HIS A 188 -34.80 -17.85 13.89
C HIS A 188 -34.78 -18.96 12.85
N THR A 189 -35.15 -20.15 13.31
CA THR A 189 -35.54 -21.31 12.51
C THR A 189 -37.03 -21.54 12.80
N ALA A 190 -37.80 -21.76 11.73
CA ALA A 190 -39.05 -22.51 11.62
C ALA A 190 -40.19 -22.27 12.63
N VAL A 191 -41.33 -21.78 12.10
CA VAL A 191 -42.56 -22.59 11.97
C VAL A 191 -43.05 -22.42 10.54
#